data_AF-A0A5E6PTP1-F1
#
_entry.id   AF-A0A5E6PTP1-F1
#
_cell.length_a   1.000
_cell.length_b   1.000
_cell.length_c   1.000
_cell.angle_alpha   90.00
_cell.angle_beta   90.00
_cell.angle_gamma   90.00
#
_symmetry.space_group_name_H-M   'P 1'
#
loop_
_entity.id
_entity.type
_entity.pdbx_description
1 polymer ?
#
loop_
_entity_poly.entity_id
_entity_poly.type
_entity_poly.pdbx_seq_one_letter_code
_entity_poly.pdbx_strand_id
1 'polypeptide(L)'
;MNAPVSFEQQLILLDQRIEKAWADILDNSRLVKAIREGSVSRALYAIYMIETFHYTAHNARNQGLVGVRHADNPVYAKFCFEHAAQEVGHEKMALHDVMSLGLKNEVFDIPPALPATEVLIAYLYWISFTGNPLQRLGYSYWAENAYHFITPLIDKLSETLALKPAQLTFFIAHSDIDVEHFIEIKLILQRTCKRQADWDAIATVMETSLRLTGNMLEAVYEQYEAWQNGLAPRYEFLHALDKS
;
A
#
# COMPACT_ATOMS: atom_id res chain seq x y z
N MET A 1 -17.67 -22.53 -28.06
CA MET A 1 -17.11 -21.22 -27.64
C MET A 1 -17.89 -20.79 -26.42
N ASN A 2 -17.24 -20.64 -25.26
CA ASN A 2 -17.91 -20.15 -24.05
C ASN A 2 -18.30 -18.69 -24.26
N ALA A 3 -19.44 -18.27 -23.69
CA ALA A 3 -19.85 -16.88 -23.73
C ALA A 3 -18.78 -15.98 -23.08
N PRO A 4 -18.58 -14.74 -23.57
CA PRO A 4 -17.68 -13.79 -22.91
C PRO A 4 -18.16 -13.53 -21.47
N VAL A 5 -17.20 -13.56 -20.53
CA VAL A 5 -17.44 -13.32 -19.10
C VAL A 5 -18.03 -11.91 -18.91
N SER A 6 -19.11 -11.79 -18.14
CA SER A 6 -19.75 -10.49 -17.88
C SER A 6 -18.86 -9.59 -17.02
N PHE A 7 -19.13 -8.28 -17.03
CA PHE A 7 -18.41 -7.33 -16.17
C PHE A 7 -18.53 -7.70 -14.68
N GLU A 8 -19.73 -8.06 -14.20
CA GLU A 8 -19.89 -8.48 -12.80
C GLU A 8 -19.10 -9.76 -12.50
N GLN A 9 -19.07 -10.71 -13.43
CA GLN A 9 -18.30 -11.93 -13.27
C GLN A 9 -16.78 -11.65 -13.25
N GLN A 10 -16.28 -10.67 -14.01
CA GLN A 10 -14.87 -10.27 -13.94
C GLN A 10 -14.52 -9.68 -12.56
N LEU A 11 -15.38 -8.83 -12.00
CA LEU A 11 -15.17 -8.26 -10.66
C LEU A 11 -15.12 -9.37 -9.60
N ILE A 12 -16.06 -10.32 -9.65
CA ILE A 12 -16.07 -11.48 -8.74
C ILE A 12 -14.76 -12.27 -8.84
N LEU A 13 -14.24 -12.47 -10.06
CA LEU A 13 -12.96 -13.17 -10.25
C LEU A 13 -11.77 -12.39 -9.69
N LEU A 14 -11.78 -11.05 -9.76
CA LEU A 14 -10.76 -10.22 -9.13
C LEU A 14 -10.86 -10.32 -7.60
N ASP A 15 -12.07 -10.20 -7.04
CA ASP A 15 -12.35 -10.28 -5.60
C ASP A 15 -11.87 -11.63 -5.02
N GLN A 16 -12.16 -12.75 -5.69
CA GLN A 16 -11.68 -14.07 -5.25
C GLN A 16 -10.15 -14.17 -5.23
N ARG A 17 -9.46 -13.53 -6.18
CA ARG A 17 -8.00 -13.57 -6.27
C ARG A 17 -7.34 -12.71 -5.19
N ILE A 18 -7.84 -11.50 -4.98
CA ILE A 18 -7.34 -10.59 -3.95
C ILE A 18 -7.63 -11.14 -2.54
N GLU A 19 -8.81 -11.72 -2.30
CA GLU A 19 -9.14 -12.38 -1.01
C GLU A 19 -8.13 -13.48 -0.67
N LYS A 20 -7.77 -14.32 -1.66
CA LYS A 20 -6.76 -15.36 -1.46
C LYS A 20 -5.38 -14.76 -1.14
N ALA A 21 -4.96 -13.70 -1.85
CA ALA A 21 -3.69 -13.06 -1.60
C ALA A 21 -3.64 -12.36 -0.24
N TRP A 22 -4.74 -11.74 0.20
CA TRP A 22 -4.87 -11.20 1.56
C TRP A 22 -4.81 -12.29 2.62
N ALA A 23 -5.54 -13.40 2.44
CA ALA A 23 -5.49 -14.53 3.37
C ALA A 23 -4.06 -15.05 3.54
N ASP A 24 -3.32 -15.25 2.43
CA ASP A 24 -1.92 -15.66 2.46
C ASP A 24 -1.06 -14.70 3.33
N ILE A 25 -1.22 -13.38 3.15
CA ILE A 25 -0.45 -12.37 3.91
C ILE A 25 -0.87 -12.34 5.37
N LEU A 26 -2.18 -12.28 5.64
CA LEU A 26 -2.74 -12.15 6.97
C LEU A 26 -2.43 -13.37 7.86
N ASP A 27 -2.34 -14.57 7.27
CA ASP A 27 -2.06 -15.79 8.02
C ASP A 27 -0.56 -16.04 8.24
N ASN A 28 0.28 -15.57 7.32
CA ASN A 28 1.71 -15.89 7.37
C ASN A 28 2.58 -14.77 7.92
N SER A 29 2.19 -13.50 7.76
CA SER A 29 3.08 -12.39 8.10
C SER A 29 3.39 -12.28 9.59
N ARG A 30 4.67 -12.12 9.92
CA ARG A 30 5.13 -11.97 11.31
C ARG A 30 4.68 -10.65 11.92
N LEU A 31 4.64 -9.57 11.14
CA LEU A 31 4.09 -8.29 11.59
C LEU A 31 2.61 -8.44 11.94
N VAL A 32 1.82 -9.10 11.09
CA VAL A 32 0.38 -9.34 11.34
C VAL A 32 0.18 -10.20 12.59
N LYS A 33 0.97 -11.25 12.76
CA LYS A 33 0.94 -12.09 13.98
C LYS A 33 1.25 -11.26 15.22
N ALA A 34 2.29 -10.43 15.18
CA ALA A 34 2.66 -9.57 16.31
C ALA A 34 1.54 -8.59 16.71
N ILE A 35 0.82 -8.02 15.73
CA ILE A 35 -0.36 -7.19 16.00
C ILE A 35 -1.47 -8.01 16.67
N ARG A 36 -1.83 -9.17 16.09
CA ARG A 36 -2.91 -10.04 16.60
C ARG A 36 -2.64 -10.53 18.03
N GLU A 37 -1.38 -10.85 18.33
CA GLU A 37 -0.93 -11.34 19.63
C GLU A 37 -0.70 -10.20 20.65
N GLY A 38 -0.71 -8.94 20.21
CA GLY A 38 -0.45 -7.79 21.07
C GLY A 38 1.03 -7.63 21.46
N SER A 39 1.95 -8.24 20.72
CA SER A 39 3.41 -8.13 20.91
C SER A 39 4.06 -7.04 20.04
N VAL A 40 3.26 -6.22 19.36
CA VAL A 40 3.70 -5.06 18.59
C VAL A 40 4.24 -3.94 19.48
N SER A 41 5.18 -3.15 18.97
CA SER A 41 5.78 -1.99 19.64
C SER A 41 5.69 -0.73 18.78
N ARG A 42 5.88 0.45 19.40
CA ARG A 42 5.97 1.72 18.66
C ARG A 42 7.14 1.73 17.66
N ALA A 43 8.25 1.05 17.98
CA ALA A 43 9.38 0.93 17.07
C ALA A 43 9.04 0.10 15.82
N LEU A 44 8.38 -1.06 15.99
CA LEU A 44 7.90 -1.86 14.84
C LEU A 44 6.93 -1.05 13.98
N TYR A 45 5.99 -0.32 14.60
CA TYR A 45 5.08 0.55 13.87
C TYR A 45 5.80 1.69 13.13
N ALA A 46 6.79 2.33 13.74
CA ALA A 46 7.60 3.36 13.09
C ALA A 46 8.37 2.83 11.87
N ILE A 47 8.98 1.64 11.97
CA ILE A 47 9.67 1.01 10.84
C ILE A 47 8.68 0.76 9.69
N TYR A 48 7.50 0.22 9.99
CA TYR A 48 6.44 0.03 8.99
C TYR A 48 6.01 1.35 8.33
N MET A 49 5.82 2.42 9.11
CA MET A 49 5.39 3.71 8.57
C MET A 49 6.47 4.40 7.74
N ILE A 50 7.75 4.17 8.03
CA ILE A 50 8.88 4.66 7.20
C ILE A 50 8.84 3.98 5.83
N GLU A 51 8.62 2.67 5.76
CA GLU A 51 8.50 1.98 4.47
C GLU A 51 7.21 2.39 3.73
N THR A 52 6.13 2.66 4.47
CA THR A 52 4.89 3.25 3.91
C THR A 52 5.11 4.64 3.33
N PHE A 53 5.90 5.49 3.99
CA PHE A 53 6.33 6.77 3.45
C PHE A 53 7.07 6.59 2.12
N HIS A 54 8.02 5.66 2.07
CA HIS A 54 8.85 5.44 0.88
C HIS A 54 8.01 5.09 -0.34
N TYR A 55 7.19 4.03 -0.31
CA TYR A 55 6.46 3.66 -1.53
C TYR A 55 5.34 4.65 -1.88
N THR A 56 4.64 5.20 -0.88
CA THR A 56 3.57 6.19 -1.10
C THR A 56 4.08 7.43 -1.81
N ALA A 57 5.32 7.87 -1.51
CA ALA A 57 5.95 9.02 -2.16
C ALA A 57 6.08 8.86 -3.69
N HIS A 58 5.94 7.65 -4.21
CA HIS A 58 5.99 7.35 -5.64
C HIS A 58 4.63 7.11 -6.29
N ASN A 59 3.53 6.97 -5.53
CA ASN A 59 2.21 6.61 -6.06
C ASN A 59 1.67 7.63 -7.06
N ALA A 60 1.63 8.91 -6.69
CA ALA A 60 1.21 9.99 -7.59
C ALA A 60 2.03 10.01 -8.89
N ARG A 61 3.35 9.78 -8.78
CA ARG A 61 4.29 9.82 -9.92
C ARG A 61 4.07 8.66 -10.88
N ASN A 62 3.99 7.42 -10.37
CA ASN A 62 3.76 6.26 -11.21
C ASN A 62 2.34 6.24 -11.80
N GLN A 63 1.34 6.79 -11.10
CA GLN A 63 0.00 7.02 -11.64
C GLN A 63 0.01 8.04 -12.79
N GLY A 64 0.69 9.17 -12.61
CA GLY A 64 0.86 10.18 -13.66
C GLY A 64 1.61 9.65 -14.89
N LEU A 65 2.58 8.74 -14.70
CA LEU A 65 3.32 8.11 -15.79
C LEU A 65 2.41 7.31 -16.72
N VAL A 66 1.40 6.61 -16.19
CA VAL A 66 0.38 5.94 -17.01
C VAL A 66 -0.37 6.95 -17.87
N GLY A 67 -0.78 8.08 -17.28
CA GLY A 67 -1.50 9.14 -18.01
C GLY A 67 -0.67 9.73 -19.15
N VAL A 68 0.64 9.94 -18.94
CA VAL A 68 1.56 10.41 -19.99
C VAL A 68 1.69 9.37 -21.11
N ARG A 69 1.85 8.10 -20.76
CA ARG A 69 2.07 7.03 -21.73
C ARG A 69 0.81 6.71 -22.55
N HIS A 70 -0.37 6.89 -21.98
CA HIS A 70 -1.66 6.46 -22.55
C HIS A 70 -2.62 7.62 -22.81
N ALA A 71 -2.07 8.71 -23.34
CA ALA A 71 -2.82 9.91 -23.69
C ALA A 71 -3.84 9.71 -24.83
N ASP A 72 -3.75 8.60 -25.57
CA ASP A 72 -4.66 8.21 -26.65
C ASP A 72 -6.05 7.80 -26.15
N ASN A 73 -6.21 7.50 -24.86
CA ASN A 73 -7.50 7.32 -24.20
C ASN A 73 -7.77 8.49 -23.23
N PRO A 74 -8.45 9.57 -23.67
CA PRO A 74 -8.63 10.77 -22.85
C PRO A 74 -9.37 10.54 -21.53
N VAL A 75 -10.30 9.58 -21.50
CA VAL A 75 -11.05 9.24 -20.28
C VAL A 75 -10.10 8.64 -19.24
N TYR A 76 -9.25 7.70 -19.66
CA TYR A 76 -8.31 7.05 -18.75
C TYR A 76 -7.15 7.97 -18.37
N ALA A 77 -6.61 8.73 -19.31
CA ALA A 77 -5.55 9.71 -19.03
C ALA A 77 -6.01 10.77 -18.04
N LYS A 78 -7.24 11.30 -18.20
CA LYS A 78 -7.84 12.24 -17.25
C LYS A 78 -7.92 11.64 -15.84
N PHE A 79 -8.47 10.42 -15.72
CA PHE A 79 -8.50 9.69 -14.45
C PHE A 79 -7.11 9.55 -13.83
N CYS A 80 -6.11 9.17 -14.63
CA CYS A 80 -4.73 9.03 -14.15
C CYS A 80 -4.19 10.35 -13.57
N PHE A 81 -4.43 11.50 -14.22
CA PHE A 81 -3.93 12.77 -13.71
C PHE A 81 -4.70 13.29 -12.50
N GLU A 82 -6.02 13.10 -12.45
CA GLU A 82 -6.85 13.47 -11.30
C GLU A 82 -6.50 12.65 -10.06
N HIS A 83 -6.41 11.32 -10.20
CA HIS A 83 -6.02 10.43 -9.12
C HIS A 83 -4.57 10.66 -8.68
N ALA A 84 -3.67 10.95 -9.62
CA ALA A 84 -2.31 11.34 -9.27
C ALA A 84 -2.28 12.61 -8.43
N ALA A 85 -3.12 13.60 -8.75
CA ALA A 85 -3.18 14.87 -8.01
C ALA A 85 -3.74 14.70 -6.59
N GLN A 86 -4.71 13.80 -6.40
CA GLN A 86 -5.23 13.43 -5.08
C GLN A 86 -4.15 12.80 -4.20
N GLU A 87 -3.34 11.90 -4.75
CA GLU A 87 -2.29 11.18 -4.02
C GLU A 87 -1.05 12.04 -3.65
N VAL A 88 -0.91 13.25 -4.20
CA VAL A 88 0.28 14.08 -3.94
C VAL A 88 0.34 14.49 -2.46
N GLY A 89 1.43 14.09 -1.78
CA GLY A 89 1.69 14.51 -0.41
C GLY A 89 1.17 13.55 0.65
N HIS A 90 0.48 12.46 0.27
CA HIS A 90 -0.01 11.45 1.21
C HIS A 90 1.13 10.80 2.01
N GLU A 91 2.34 10.71 1.46
CA GLU A 91 3.51 10.22 2.17
C GLU A 91 3.81 11.02 3.44
N LYS A 92 3.47 12.32 3.46
CA LYS A 92 3.71 13.19 4.62
C LYS A 92 2.84 12.82 5.81
N MET A 93 1.68 12.20 5.59
CA MET A 93 0.85 11.67 6.69
C MET A 93 1.57 10.51 7.38
N ALA A 94 2.18 9.61 6.62
CA ALA A 94 2.97 8.51 7.18
C ALA A 94 4.17 9.01 7.99
N LEU A 95 4.90 10.01 7.46
CA LEU A 95 6.00 10.62 8.20
C LEU A 95 5.52 11.39 9.43
N HIS A 96 4.39 12.10 9.33
CA HIS A 96 3.78 12.78 10.48
C HIS A 96 3.42 11.80 11.60
N ASP A 97 2.89 10.63 11.26
CA ASP A 97 2.54 9.59 12.23
C ASP A 97 3.79 9.09 12.96
N VAL A 98 4.91 8.84 12.25
CA VAL A 98 6.21 8.51 12.86
C VAL A 98 6.66 9.59 13.85
N MET A 99 6.65 10.85 13.44
CA MET A 99 7.06 11.97 14.31
C MET A 99 6.15 12.06 15.54
N SER A 100 4.86 11.79 15.38
CA SER A 100 3.85 11.85 16.44
C SER A 100 3.91 10.70 17.44
N LEU A 101 4.76 9.69 17.23
CA LEU A 101 5.03 8.63 18.22
C LEU A 101 5.90 9.08 19.42
N GLY A 102 6.41 10.31 19.40
CA GLY A 102 7.31 10.83 20.43
C GLY A 102 8.63 11.37 19.86
N LEU A 103 8.82 11.30 18.54
CA LEU A 103 10.08 11.65 17.86
C LEU A 103 10.14 13.11 17.40
N LYS A 104 9.17 13.97 17.75
CA LYS A 104 9.12 15.39 17.32
C LYS A 104 10.37 16.20 17.63
N ASN A 105 11.09 15.85 18.70
CA ASN A 105 12.31 16.53 19.13
C ASN A 105 13.59 15.77 18.74
N GLU A 106 13.46 14.62 18.09
CA GLU A 106 14.60 13.83 17.64
C GLU A 106 15.04 14.33 16.25
N VAL A 107 16.36 14.42 16.05
CA VAL A 107 16.94 14.74 14.75
C VAL A 107 17.46 13.43 14.16
N PHE A 108 16.81 12.94 13.11
CA PHE A 108 17.24 11.76 12.39
C PHE A 108 17.02 11.94 10.88
N ASP A 109 17.89 11.34 10.10
CA ASP A 109 17.68 11.20 8.66
C ASP A 109 16.71 10.05 8.41
N ILE A 110 15.77 10.22 7.48
CA ILE A 110 14.89 9.14 7.06
C ILE A 110 15.76 8.04 6.43
N PRO A 111 15.79 6.81 6.97
CA PRO A 111 16.60 5.74 6.43
C PRO A 111 16.20 5.43 4.97
N PRO A 112 17.14 5.11 4.06
CA PRO A 112 16.80 4.70 2.69
C PRO A 112 15.85 3.51 2.68
N ALA A 113 14.92 3.42 1.72
CA ALA A 113 13.94 2.35 1.66
C ALA A 113 14.59 0.95 1.73
N LEU A 114 13.88 -0.02 2.33
CA LEU A 114 14.36 -1.40 2.36
C LEU A 114 14.35 -1.99 0.95
N PRO A 115 15.21 -3.00 0.67
CA PRO A 115 15.25 -3.64 -0.65
C PRO A 115 13.88 -4.15 -1.13
N ALA A 116 13.07 -4.70 -0.23
CA ALA A 116 11.71 -5.16 -0.56
C ALA A 116 10.79 -4.00 -1.01
N THR A 117 10.89 -2.84 -0.34
CA THR A 117 10.17 -1.61 -0.68
C THR A 117 10.65 -1.03 -2.01
N GLU A 118 11.97 -1.00 -2.25
CA GLU A 118 12.55 -0.59 -3.53
C GLU A 118 12.08 -1.48 -4.68
N VAL A 119 11.96 -2.80 -4.46
CA VAL A 119 11.42 -3.74 -5.46
C VAL A 119 9.95 -3.43 -5.77
N LEU A 120 9.13 -3.12 -4.75
CA LEU A 120 7.74 -2.68 -4.96
C LEU A 120 7.70 -1.39 -5.78
N ILE A 121 8.49 -0.38 -5.41
CA ILE A 121 8.57 0.90 -6.12
C ILE A 121 8.97 0.68 -7.58
N ALA A 122 10.06 -0.05 -7.82
CA ALA A 122 10.56 -0.37 -9.16
C ALA A 122 9.50 -1.11 -9.99
N TYR A 123 8.81 -2.08 -9.39
CA TYR A 123 7.74 -2.82 -10.05
C TYR A 123 6.58 -1.89 -10.46
N LEU A 124 6.13 -1.00 -9.57
CA LEU A 124 5.05 -0.05 -9.85
C LEU A 124 5.41 0.92 -10.98
N TYR A 125 6.64 1.43 -11.05
CA TYR A 125 7.08 2.22 -12.21
C TYR A 125 7.16 1.39 -13.48
N TRP A 126 7.71 0.17 -13.40
CA TRP A 126 7.86 -0.72 -14.54
C TRP A 126 6.52 -1.02 -15.20
N ILE A 127 5.52 -1.41 -14.41
CA ILE A 127 4.18 -1.71 -14.91
C ILE A 127 3.43 -0.45 -15.36
N SER A 128 3.78 0.72 -14.84
CA SER A 128 3.20 1.99 -15.28
C SER A 128 3.76 2.43 -16.64
N PHE A 129 5.01 2.06 -16.94
CA PHE A 129 5.72 2.44 -18.16
C PHE A 129 5.66 1.39 -19.28
N THR A 130 5.37 0.14 -18.97
CA THR A 130 5.44 -0.98 -19.93
C THR A 130 4.15 -1.80 -19.97
N GLY A 131 4.06 -2.79 -20.87
CA GLY A 131 2.93 -3.73 -20.91
C GLY A 131 1.57 -3.09 -21.23
N ASN A 132 0.51 -3.68 -20.68
CA ASN A 132 -0.86 -3.23 -20.92
C ASN A 132 -1.15 -1.92 -20.16
N PRO A 133 -1.68 -0.86 -20.80
CA PRO A 133 -2.04 0.40 -20.15
C PRO A 133 -2.85 0.29 -18.86
N LEU A 134 -3.76 -0.69 -18.84
CA LEU A 134 -4.77 -0.82 -17.79
C LEU A 134 -4.24 -1.61 -16.60
N GLN A 135 -3.06 -2.24 -16.71
CA GLN A 135 -2.57 -3.17 -15.70
C GLN A 135 -2.31 -2.52 -14.33
N ARG A 136 -1.97 -1.23 -14.28
CA ARG A 136 -1.82 -0.48 -13.01
C ARG A 136 -3.14 -0.40 -12.22
N LEU A 137 -4.30 -0.48 -12.88
CA LEU A 137 -5.59 -0.56 -12.19
C LEU A 137 -5.68 -1.77 -11.25
N GLY A 138 -4.88 -2.82 -11.48
CA GLY A 138 -4.79 -3.94 -10.53
C GLY A 138 -4.21 -3.55 -9.18
N TYR A 139 -3.19 -2.67 -9.15
CA TYR A 139 -2.66 -2.12 -7.89
C TYR A 139 -3.70 -1.25 -7.20
N SER A 140 -4.31 -0.30 -7.93
CA SER A 140 -5.38 0.54 -7.39
C SER A 140 -6.57 -0.28 -6.89
N TYR A 141 -6.95 -1.36 -7.58
CA TYR A 141 -8.10 -2.17 -7.18
C TYR A 141 -7.97 -2.73 -5.77
N TRP A 142 -6.81 -3.28 -5.41
CA TRP A 142 -6.62 -3.81 -4.07
C TRP A 142 -6.33 -2.73 -3.05
N ALA A 143 -5.61 -1.66 -3.43
CA ALA A 143 -5.25 -0.57 -2.52
C ALA A 143 -6.52 0.14 -2.01
N GLU A 144 -7.39 0.58 -2.92
CA GLU A 144 -8.65 1.28 -2.57
C GLU A 144 -9.71 0.33 -1.95
N ASN A 145 -9.47 -0.98 -1.97
CA ASN A 145 -10.33 -1.98 -1.34
C ASN A 145 -9.67 -2.66 -0.13
N ALA A 146 -8.54 -2.13 0.37
CA ALA A 146 -7.75 -2.79 1.41
C ALA A 146 -8.40 -2.69 2.81
N TYR A 147 -9.14 -1.62 3.06
CA TYR A 147 -9.54 -1.23 4.42
C TYR A 147 -10.31 -2.31 5.18
N HIS A 148 -11.26 -2.98 4.53
CA HIS A 148 -12.02 -4.02 5.22
C HIS A 148 -11.15 -5.23 5.63
N PHE A 149 -10.00 -5.46 4.99
CA PHE A 149 -9.04 -6.49 5.40
C PHE A 149 -8.15 -6.05 6.57
N ILE A 150 -7.80 -4.76 6.64
CA ILE A 150 -6.78 -4.25 7.57
C ILE A 150 -7.33 -3.49 8.77
N THR A 151 -8.57 -2.99 8.74
CA THR A 151 -9.19 -2.26 9.86
C THR A 151 -9.12 -3.04 11.18
N PRO A 152 -9.41 -4.36 11.24
CA PRO A 152 -9.25 -5.11 12.48
C PRO A 152 -7.81 -5.11 13.05
N LEU A 153 -6.80 -5.04 12.17
CA LEU A 153 -5.40 -4.94 12.57
C LEU A 153 -5.07 -3.52 13.06
N ILE A 154 -5.57 -2.49 12.38
CA ILE A 154 -5.38 -1.08 12.77
C ILE A 154 -6.01 -0.82 14.14
N ASP A 155 -7.24 -1.32 14.37
CA ASP A 155 -7.93 -1.20 15.66
C ASP A 155 -7.14 -1.88 16.77
N LYS A 156 -6.65 -3.11 16.53
CA LYS A 156 -5.85 -3.86 17.50
C LYS A 156 -4.51 -3.18 17.80
N LEU A 157 -3.83 -2.67 16.76
CA LEU A 157 -2.60 -1.90 16.88
C LEU A 157 -2.82 -0.64 17.71
N SER A 158 -3.88 0.11 17.41
CA SER A 158 -4.26 1.34 18.10
C SER A 158 -4.53 1.09 19.58
N GLU A 159 -5.31 0.05 19.90
CA GLU A 159 -5.59 -0.38 21.27
C GLU A 159 -4.30 -0.75 22.01
N THR A 160 -3.48 -1.62 21.42
CA THR A 160 -2.27 -2.17 22.05
C THR A 160 -1.23 -1.09 22.36
N LEU A 161 -1.05 -0.13 21.44
CA LEU A 161 -0.06 0.95 21.58
C LEU A 161 -0.64 2.23 22.18
N ALA A 162 -1.93 2.23 22.52
CA ALA A 162 -2.70 3.40 22.95
C ALA A 162 -2.52 4.61 22.01
N LEU A 163 -2.57 4.36 20.69
CA LEU A 163 -2.43 5.41 19.68
C LEU A 163 -3.65 6.32 19.68
N LYS A 164 -3.41 7.60 19.43
CA LYS A 164 -4.45 8.61 19.21
C LYS A 164 -4.60 8.83 17.70
N PRO A 165 -5.70 9.47 17.25
CA PRO A 165 -5.88 9.80 15.84
C PRO A 165 -4.70 10.54 15.20
N ALA A 166 -3.97 11.35 15.99
CA ALA A 166 -2.76 12.06 15.52
C ALA A 166 -1.57 11.15 15.17
N GLN A 167 -1.59 9.86 15.53
CA GLN A 167 -0.60 8.85 15.14
C GLN A 167 -1.14 7.86 14.10
N LEU A 168 -2.33 8.10 13.55
CA LEU A 168 -3.00 7.24 12.58
C LEU A 168 -3.53 8.06 11.40
N THR A 169 -2.95 9.23 11.14
CA THR A 169 -3.46 10.18 10.14
C THR A 169 -3.45 9.60 8.74
N PHE A 170 -2.43 8.80 8.40
CA PHE A 170 -2.37 8.09 7.12
C PHE A 170 -3.57 7.14 6.95
N PHE A 171 -3.86 6.35 7.97
CA PHE A 171 -4.93 5.36 7.89
C PHE A 171 -6.32 5.99 7.92
N ILE A 172 -6.53 7.04 8.70
CA ILE A 172 -7.83 7.74 8.77
C ILE A 172 -8.14 8.41 7.43
N ALA A 173 -7.15 9.04 6.79
CA ALA A 173 -7.36 9.69 5.51
C ALA A 173 -7.82 8.71 4.42
N HIS A 174 -7.21 7.52 4.34
CA HIS A 174 -7.60 6.54 3.33
C HIS A 174 -8.85 5.74 3.75
N SER A 175 -9.21 5.62 5.05
CA SER A 175 -10.47 4.94 5.40
C SER A 175 -11.73 5.67 4.92
N ASP A 176 -11.71 7.01 4.96
CA ASP A 176 -12.87 7.84 4.63
C ASP A 176 -12.99 8.09 3.12
N ILE A 177 -11.87 8.12 2.40
CA ILE A 177 -11.80 8.48 0.97
C ILE A 177 -11.94 7.24 0.06
N ASP A 178 -11.43 6.07 0.49
CA ASP A 178 -11.25 4.91 -0.39
C ASP A 178 -12.57 4.31 -0.92
N VAL A 179 -13.71 4.49 -0.25
CA VAL A 179 -15.01 4.00 -0.74
C VAL A 179 -15.38 4.67 -2.06
N GLU A 180 -15.13 5.98 -2.17
CA GLU A 180 -15.41 6.76 -3.38
C GLU A 180 -14.42 6.40 -4.49
N HIS A 181 -13.13 6.30 -4.16
CA HIS A 181 -12.10 5.88 -5.12
C HIS A 181 -12.35 4.47 -5.66
N PHE A 182 -12.77 3.51 -4.84
CA PHE A 182 -13.06 2.16 -5.32
C PHE A 182 -14.25 2.13 -6.29
N ILE A 183 -15.24 3.01 -6.09
CA ILE A 183 -16.32 3.20 -7.07
C ILE A 183 -15.76 3.75 -8.39
N GLU A 184 -14.88 4.75 -8.34
CA GLU A 184 -14.24 5.30 -9.53
C GLU A 184 -13.40 4.26 -10.29
N ILE A 185 -12.65 3.42 -9.57
CA ILE A 185 -11.89 2.30 -10.18
C ILE A 185 -12.82 1.37 -10.95
N LYS A 186 -13.95 0.95 -10.36
CA LYS A 186 -14.94 0.09 -11.04
C LYS A 186 -15.51 0.76 -12.30
N LEU A 187 -15.79 2.06 -12.23
CA LEU A 187 -16.27 2.82 -13.39
C LEU A 187 -15.22 2.87 -14.52
N ILE A 188 -13.95 3.10 -14.17
CA ILE A 188 -12.86 3.09 -15.15
C ILE A 188 -12.67 1.70 -15.76
N LEU A 189 -12.71 0.64 -14.97
CA LEU A 189 -12.65 -0.74 -15.46
C LEU A 189 -13.76 -1.01 -16.48
N GLN A 190 -15.01 -0.66 -16.16
CA GLN A 190 -16.16 -0.85 -17.05
C GLN A 190 -15.99 -0.07 -18.37
N ARG A 191 -15.48 1.15 -18.30
CA ARG A 191 -15.32 2.02 -19.47
C ARG A 191 -14.15 1.60 -20.35
N THR A 192 -13.06 1.08 -19.78
CA THR A 192 -11.78 0.89 -20.49
C THR A 192 -11.47 -0.56 -20.85
N CYS A 193 -11.82 -1.55 -20.02
CA CYS A 193 -11.49 -2.95 -20.27
C CYS A 193 -12.41 -3.54 -21.36
N LYS A 194 -11.84 -3.95 -22.50
CA LYS A 194 -12.61 -4.47 -23.64
C LYS A 194 -12.27 -5.90 -24.01
N ARG A 195 -11.10 -6.38 -23.61
CA ARG A 195 -10.59 -7.71 -23.96
C ARG A 195 -10.24 -8.47 -22.70
N GLN A 196 -10.31 -9.80 -22.75
CA GLN A 196 -9.89 -10.65 -21.63
C GLN A 196 -8.44 -10.37 -21.22
N ALA A 197 -7.55 -10.10 -22.17
CA ALA A 197 -6.15 -9.75 -21.89
C ALA A 197 -5.98 -8.46 -21.05
N ASP A 198 -6.98 -7.58 -21.00
CA ASP A 198 -6.95 -6.41 -20.12
C ASP A 198 -7.17 -6.84 -18.66
N TRP A 199 -8.19 -7.67 -18.43
CA TRP A 199 -8.50 -8.26 -17.12
C TRP A 199 -7.38 -9.16 -16.61
N ASP A 200 -6.78 -9.98 -17.47
CA ASP A 200 -5.68 -10.86 -17.09
C ASP A 200 -4.44 -10.06 -16.64
N ALA A 201 -4.15 -8.94 -17.32
CA ALA A 201 -3.05 -8.04 -16.95
C ALA A 201 -3.31 -7.33 -15.62
N ILE A 202 -4.54 -6.86 -15.40
CA ILE A 202 -5.00 -6.27 -14.13
C ILE A 202 -4.86 -7.28 -12.99
N ALA A 203 -5.38 -8.49 -13.15
CA ALA A 203 -5.31 -9.54 -12.14
C ALA A 203 -3.85 -9.88 -11.80
N THR A 204 -2.99 -9.98 -12.81
CA THR A 204 -1.56 -10.27 -12.61
C THR A 204 -0.87 -9.18 -11.78
N VAL A 205 -1.10 -7.90 -12.10
CA VAL A 205 -0.49 -6.79 -11.36
C VAL A 205 -1.07 -6.66 -9.96
N MET A 206 -2.38 -6.89 -9.80
CA MET A 206 -3.05 -6.89 -8.50
C MET A 206 -2.40 -7.91 -7.55
N GLU A 207 -2.32 -9.18 -7.97
CA GLU A 207 -1.72 -10.24 -7.17
C GLU A 207 -0.23 -9.99 -6.90
N THR A 208 0.52 -9.58 -7.93
CA THR A 208 1.98 -9.37 -7.80
C THR A 208 2.29 -8.21 -6.87
N SER A 209 1.64 -7.06 -7.05
CA SER A 209 1.88 -5.88 -6.21
C SER A 209 1.47 -6.14 -4.76
N LEU A 210 0.35 -6.82 -4.51
CA LEU A 210 -0.04 -7.19 -3.14
C LEU A 210 0.96 -8.16 -2.50
N ARG A 211 1.48 -9.15 -3.24
CA ARG A 211 2.54 -10.05 -2.75
C ARG A 211 3.85 -9.31 -2.47
N LEU A 212 4.23 -8.33 -3.29
CA LEU A 212 5.40 -7.49 -3.03
C LEU A 212 5.22 -6.63 -1.77
N THR A 213 4.01 -6.12 -1.53
CA THR A 213 3.66 -5.47 -0.25
C THR A 213 3.79 -6.45 0.92
N GLY A 214 3.35 -7.70 0.77
CA GLY A 214 3.58 -8.75 1.77
C GLY A 214 5.06 -8.99 2.08
N ASN A 215 5.93 -9.01 1.05
CA ASN A 215 7.38 -9.10 1.25
C ASN A 215 7.96 -7.89 1.97
N MET A 216 7.43 -6.70 1.73
CA MET A 216 7.78 -5.49 2.49
C MET A 216 7.45 -5.65 3.98
N LEU A 217 6.29 -6.22 4.33
CA LEU A 217 5.93 -6.47 5.74
C LEU A 217 6.92 -7.42 6.43
N GLU A 218 7.41 -8.44 5.72
CA GLU A 218 8.43 -9.34 6.25
C GLU A 218 9.78 -8.64 6.43
N ALA A 219 10.21 -7.83 5.46
CA ALA A 219 11.45 -7.05 5.57
C ALA A 219 11.40 -6.05 6.75
N VAL A 220 10.24 -5.43 7.00
CA VAL A 220 10.00 -4.58 8.17
C VAL A 220 10.22 -5.38 9.46
N TYR A 221 9.66 -6.57 9.56
CA TYR A 221 9.80 -7.39 10.77
C TYR A 221 11.24 -7.87 10.99
N GLU A 222 11.96 -8.24 9.92
CA GLU A 222 13.39 -8.60 10.01
C GLU A 222 14.25 -7.43 10.53
N GLN A 223 13.97 -6.21 10.07
CA GLN A 223 14.66 -5.02 10.58
C GLN A 223 14.31 -4.72 12.02
N TYR A 224 13.07 -4.97 12.43
CA TYR A 224 12.67 -4.84 13.83
C TYR A 224 13.43 -5.85 14.73
N GLU A 225 13.52 -7.11 14.32
CA GLU A 225 14.33 -8.11 15.05
C GLU A 225 15.82 -7.71 15.08
N ALA A 226 16.36 -7.23 13.97
CA ALA A 226 17.74 -6.74 13.93
C ALA A 226 17.93 -5.53 14.87
N TRP A 227 16.98 -4.60 14.92
CA TRP A 227 16.99 -3.46 15.82
C TRP A 227 16.96 -3.88 17.29
N GLN A 228 16.08 -4.81 17.67
CA GLN A 228 16.02 -5.37 19.03
C GLN A 228 17.35 -6.01 19.48
N ASN A 229 18.12 -6.53 18.53
CA ASN A 229 19.43 -7.16 18.77
C ASN A 229 20.62 -6.18 18.58
N GLY A 230 20.37 -4.88 18.35
CA GLY A 230 21.43 -3.88 18.14
C GLY A 230 22.17 -4.01 16.80
N LEU A 231 21.56 -4.65 15.81
CA LEU A 231 22.14 -4.95 14.48
C LEU A 231 21.56 -4.05 13.37
N ALA A 232 20.69 -3.11 13.68
CA ALA A 232 20.09 -2.18 12.72
C ALA A 232 20.41 -0.71 13.04
N PRO A 233 21.67 -0.27 12.82
CA PRO A 233 22.11 1.09 13.20
C PRO A 233 21.31 2.21 12.52
N ARG A 234 20.72 1.91 11.34
CA ARG A 234 19.80 2.81 10.62
C ARG A 234 18.53 3.18 11.41
N TYR A 235 18.22 2.50 12.51
CA TYR A 235 17.05 2.76 13.35
C TYR A 235 17.44 3.11 14.80
N GLU A 236 18.69 3.52 15.08
CA GLU A 236 19.14 3.88 16.44
C GLU A 236 18.26 4.95 17.12
N PHE A 237 17.75 5.91 16.34
CA PHE A 237 16.86 6.96 16.84
C PHE A 237 15.57 6.43 17.47
N LEU A 238 15.13 5.20 17.12
CA LEU A 238 13.92 4.60 17.70
C LEU A 238 14.09 4.24 19.18
N HIS A 239 15.31 4.16 19.72
CA HIS A 239 15.52 4.01 21.17
C HIS A 239 15.03 5.21 21.98
N ALA A 240 14.75 6.35 21.35
CA ALA A 240 14.05 7.46 22.00
C ALA A 240 12.61 7.07 22.41
N LEU A 241 11.98 6.12 21.71
CA LEU A 241 10.63 5.62 22.00
C LEU A 241 10.58 4.75 23.26
N ASP A 242 11.69 4.14 23.65
CA ASP A 242 11.79 3.33 24.89
C ASP A 242 11.75 4.21 26.15
N LYS A 243 11.99 5.53 26.00
CA LYS A 243 12.06 6.51 27.08
C LYS A 243 10.76 7.30 27.27
N SER A 244 9.75 7.08 26.41
CA SER A 244 8.52 7.87 26.28
C SER A 244 7.26 7.10 26.65
#